data_AF-A0A538B2Y9-F1
#
_entry.id   AF-A0A538B2Y9-F1
#
_cell.length_a   1.000
_cell.length_b   1.000
_cell.length_c   1.000
_cell.angle_alpha   90.00
_cell.angle_beta   90.00
_cell.angle_gamma   90.00
#
_symmetry.space_group_name_H-M   'P 1'
#
loop_
_entity.id
_entity.type
_entity.pdbx_description
1 polymer ?
#
loop_
_entity_poly.entity_id
_entity_poly.type
_entity_poly.pdbx_seq_one_letter_code
_entity_poly.pdbx_strand_id
1 'polypeptide(L)'
;MARDLAIDLGTANTLVYAKGRGIVLNEPTVIALNSHTHDVLAMGQEAWHMIGRTPGYIVAVRPLRQGAITDFEITQRMIRLLLQRAGLSRFQRPRVLICVPSAITEVERRAVKEAARQAGATETQLIEQPMAAAIGAGLPIHEPRGNMVVDIGGGTTETAVISLGGIVALQAIRVGSFDIDNAIQSYVRREYGIAIGERTAEEIKLAIGSAFPT
;
A
#
# COMPACT_ATOMS: atom_id res chain seq x y z
N MET A 1 21.97 13.83 -10.94
CA MET A 1 21.57 13.78 -9.52
C MET A 1 20.71 12.54 -9.30
N ALA A 2 21.07 11.71 -8.31
CA ALA A 2 20.16 10.66 -7.84
C ALA A 2 18.92 11.35 -7.25
N ARG A 3 17.72 10.91 -7.63
CA ARG A 3 16.47 11.40 -7.01
C ARG A 3 16.21 10.53 -5.79
N ASP A 4 16.09 11.15 -4.62
CA ASP A 4 15.63 10.47 -3.42
C ASP A 4 14.11 10.33 -3.51
N LEU A 5 13.61 9.10 -3.38
CA LEU A 5 12.20 8.77 -3.41
C LEU A 5 11.78 8.13 -2.08
N ALA A 6 10.55 8.40 -1.65
CA ALA A 6 9.87 7.62 -0.64
C ALA A 6 8.64 6.95 -1.27
N ILE A 7 8.42 5.68 -0.95
CA ILE A 7 7.29 4.88 -1.47
C ILE A 7 6.51 4.36 -0.27
N ASP A 8 5.24 4.74 -0.19
CA ASP A 8 4.29 4.03 0.65
C ASP A 8 3.66 2.93 -0.19
N LEU A 9 4.13 1.69 -0.02
CA LEU A 9 3.62 0.53 -0.73
C LEU A 9 2.49 -0.07 0.12
N GLY A 10 1.34 0.60 0.14
CA GLY A 10 0.17 0.16 0.89
C GLY A 10 -0.56 -1.02 0.22
N THR A 11 -1.43 -1.69 0.96
CA THR A 11 -2.23 -2.81 0.39
C THR A 11 -3.30 -2.30 -0.59
N ALA A 12 -3.83 -1.11 -0.38
CA ALA A 12 -4.88 -0.51 -1.20
C ALA A 12 -4.37 0.52 -2.20
N ASN A 13 -3.49 1.42 -1.74
CA ASN A 13 -2.94 2.50 -2.54
C ASN A 13 -1.44 2.59 -2.36
N THR A 14 -0.77 3.07 -3.40
CA THR A 14 0.65 3.33 -3.43
C THR A 14 0.90 4.79 -3.73
N LEU A 15 1.68 5.42 -2.84
CA LEU A 15 2.10 6.80 -2.98
C LEU A 15 3.61 6.86 -3.22
N VAL A 16 4.02 7.75 -4.11
CA VAL A 16 5.45 8.05 -4.33
C VAL A 16 5.68 9.53 -4.07
N TYR A 17 6.57 9.82 -3.13
CA TYR A 17 7.07 11.15 -2.83
C TYR A 17 8.47 11.31 -3.41
N ALA A 18 8.72 12.43 -4.08
CA ALA A 18 10.04 12.81 -4.56
C ALA A 18 10.55 14.01 -3.78
N LYS A 19 11.77 13.90 -3.24
CA LYS A 19 12.40 14.98 -2.46
C LYS A 19 12.44 16.28 -3.27
N GLY A 20 11.86 17.35 -2.70
CA GLY A 20 11.77 18.67 -3.34
C GLY A 20 10.64 18.83 -4.36
N ARG A 21 9.84 17.78 -4.62
CA ARG A 21 8.69 17.83 -5.55
C ARG A 21 7.36 17.47 -4.91
N GLY A 22 7.36 16.84 -3.72
CA GLY A 22 6.13 16.40 -3.08
C GLY A 22 5.68 15.01 -3.56
N ILE A 23 4.40 14.72 -3.39
CA ILE A 23 3.76 13.51 -3.91
C ILE A 23 3.69 13.62 -5.44
N VAL A 24 4.33 12.69 -6.13
CA VAL A 24 4.37 12.62 -7.60
C VAL A 24 3.50 11.50 -8.17
N LEU A 25 3.11 10.52 -7.35
CA LEU A 25 2.16 9.47 -7.70
C LEU A 25 1.26 9.14 -6.50
N ASN A 26 -0.01 8.86 -6.79
CA ASN A 26 -0.99 8.31 -5.86
C ASN A 26 -1.94 7.42 -6.67
N GLU A 27 -1.76 6.11 -6.59
CA GLU A 27 -2.39 5.13 -7.47
C GLU A 27 -2.84 3.90 -6.67
N PRO A 28 -3.96 3.25 -7.04
CA PRO A 28 -4.31 1.95 -6.47
C PRO A 28 -3.18 0.92 -6.58
N THR A 29 -2.98 0.09 -5.56
CA THR A 29 -1.96 -0.97 -5.54
C THR A 29 -2.42 -2.19 -6.32
N VAL A 30 -2.69 -2.00 -7.60
CA VAL A 30 -3.23 -3.03 -8.50
C VAL A 30 -2.46 -3.01 -9.81
N ILE A 31 -2.17 -4.20 -10.31
CA ILE A 31 -1.57 -4.43 -11.63
C ILE A 31 -2.43 -5.44 -12.40
N ALA A 32 -2.68 -5.15 -13.67
CA ALA A 32 -3.41 -6.04 -14.56
C ALA A 32 -2.42 -6.80 -15.43
N LEU A 33 -2.55 -8.13 -15.45
CA LEU A 33 -1.68 -9.03 -16.21
C LEU A 33 -2.49 -9.82 -17.22
N ASN A 34 -1.88 -10.14 -18.36
CA ASN A 34 -2.35 -11.21 -19.22
C ASN A 34 -1.99 -12.55 -18.56
N SER A 35 -2.96 -13.41 -18.27
CA SER A 35 -2.72 -14.69 -17.57
C SER A 35 -2.00 -15.73 -18.44
N HIS A 36 -1.96 -15.55 -19.76
CA HIS A 36 -1.25 -16.46 -20.67
C HIS A 36 0.21 -16.05 -20.89
N THR A 37 0.45 -14.75 -21.09
CA THR A 37 1.80 -14.24 -21.40
C THR A 37 2.53 -13.68 -20.18
N HIS A 38 1.80 -13.45 -19.08
CA HIS A 38 2.26 -12.70 -17.91
C HIS A 38 2.70 -11.26 -18.22
N ASP A 39 2.30 -10.70 -19.37
CA ASP A 39 2.60 -9.30 -19.70
C ASP A 39 1.81 -8.36 -18.81
N VAL A 40 2.45 -7.25 -18.40
CA VAL A 40 1.77 -6.17 -17.69
C VAL A 40 0.95 -5.37 -18.69
N LEU A 41 -0.37 -5.34 -18.49
CA LEU A 41 -1.31 -4.61 -19.33
C LEU A 41 -1.59 -3.21 -18.80
N ALA A 42 -1.69 -3.06 -17.47
CA ALA A 42 -1.97 -1.78 -16.80
C ALA A 42 -1.54 -1.82 -15.33
N MET A 43 -1.42 -0.65 -14.70
CA MET A 43 -1.20 -0.49 -13.26
C MET A 43 -1.90 0.77 -12.73
N GLY A 44 -2.26 0.77 -11.45
CA GLY A 44 -2.92 1.91 -10.81
C GLY A 44 -4.38 1.99 -11.22
N GLN A 45 -4.85 3.21 -11.50
CA GLN A 45 -6.24 3.48 -11.80
C GLN A 45 -6.76 2.71 -13.02
N GLU A 46 -5.93 2.55 -14.05
CA GLU A 46 -6.27 1.78 -15.25
C GLU A 46 -6.53 0.31 -14.92
N ALA A 47 -5.67 -0.31 -14.10
CA ALA A 47 -5.86 -1.69 -13.65
C ALA A 47 -7.04 -1.82 -12.67
N TRP A 48 -7.27 -0.82 -11.82
CA TRP A 48 -8.43 -0.76 -10.93
C TRP A 48 -9.75 -0.78 -11.70
N HIS A 49 -9.84 -0.03 -12.80
CA HIS A 49 -11.03 -0.01 -13.65
C HIS A 49 -11.31 -1.34 -14.37
N MET A 50 -10.30 -2.19 -14.50
CA MET A 50 -10.43 -3.52 -15.11
C MET A 50 -11.04 -4.56 -14.16
N ILE A 51 -11.04 -4.33 -12.85
CA ILE A 51 -11.53 -5.30 -11.85
C ILE A 51 -13.01 -5.64 -12.11
N GLY A 52 -13.28 -6.93 -12.32
CA GLY A 52 -14.62 -7.47 -12.54
C GLY A 52 -15.25 -7.07 -13.88
N ARG A 53 -14.48 -6.47 -14.81
CA ARG A 53 -14.99 -5.93 -16.08
C ARG A 53 -14.23 -6.43 -17.31
N THR A 54 -13.21 -7.27 -17.15
CA THR A 54 -12.37 -7.77 -18.24
C THR A 54 -12.62 -9.23 -18.60
N PRO A 55 -12.25 -9.67 -19.82
CA PRO A 55 -12.23 -11.08 -20.17
C PRO A 55 -11.37 -11.91 -19.21
N GLY A 56 -11.66 -13.21 -19.09
CA GLY A 56 -11.02 -14.09 -18.11
C GLY A 56 -9.49 -14.25 -18.25
N TYR A 57 -8.89 -13.87 -19.38
CA TYR A 57 -7.42 -13.88 -19.54
C TYR A 57 -6.74 -12.62 -19.01
N ILE A 58 -7.48 -11.61 -18.56
CA ILE A 58 -6.94 -10.43 -17.88
C ILE A 58 -7.23 -10.56 -16.40
N VAL A 59 -6.16 -10.64 -15.61
CA VAL A 59 -6.25 -10.81 -14.16
C VAL A 59 -5.67 -9.58 -13.49
N ALA A 60 -6.50 -8.89 -12.72
CA ALA A 60 -6.06 -7.83 -11.82
C ALA A 60 -5.59 -8.47 -10.51
N VAL A 61 -4.36 -8.15 -10.11
CA VAL A 61 -3.71 -8.71 -8.93
C VAL A 61 -3.19 -7.59 -8.04
N ARG A 62 -3.22 -7.84 -6.73
CA ARG A 62 -2.57 -6.99 -5.73
C ARG A 62 -1.27 -7.68 -5.30
N PRO A 63 -0.10 -7.02 -5.44
CA PRO A 63 1.18 -7.61 -5.04
C PRO A 63 1.33 -7.74 -3.52
N LEU A 64 0.52 -6.98 -2.78
CA LEU A 64 0.52 -6.97 -1.32
C LEU A 64 -0.80 -7.47 -0.77
N ARG A 65 -0.73 -8.21 0.33
CA ARG A 65 -1.88 -8.60 1.14
C ARG A 65 -1.54 -8.45 2.61
N GLN A 66 -2.38 -7.72 3.34
CA GLN A 66 -2.17 -7.45 4.78
C GLN A 66 -0.76 -6.89 5.05
N GLY A 67 -0.27 -6.01 4.17
CA GLY A 67 1.04 -5.39 4.27
C GLY A 67 2.25 -6.27 3.91
N ALA A 68 2.05 -7.55 3.56
CA ALA A 68 3.10 -8.46 3.15
C ALA A 68 3.15 -8.65 1.63
N ILE A 69 4.35 -8.88 1.09
CA ILE A 69 4.54 -9.28 -0.31
C ILE A 69 4.00 -10.69 -0.50
N THR A 70 2.98 -10.84 -1.33
CA THR A 70 2.44 -12.17 -1.70
C THR A 70 3.06 -12.72 -2.96
N ASP A 71 3.56 -11.85 -3.83
CA ASP A 71 4.26 -12.23 -5.06
C ASP A 71 5.43 -11.28 -5.30
N PHE A 72 6.64 -11.83 -5.20
CA PHE A 72 7.87 -11.06 -5.34
C PHE A 72 8.06 -10.50 -6.75
N GLU A 73 7.78 -11.29 -7.78
CA GLU A 73 8.01 -10.88 -9.17
C GLU A 73 7.04 -9.76 -9.56
N ILE A 74 5.77 -9.89 -9.18
CA ILE A 74 4.76 -8.86 -9.42
C ILE A 74 5.10 -7.58 -8.65
N THR A 75 5.56 -7.70 -7.40
CA THR A 75 5.99 -6.55 -6.59
C THR A 75 7.17 -5.83 -7.24
N GLN A 76 8.20 -6.56 -7.67
CA GLN A 76 9.36 -5.99 -8.35
C GLN A 76 8.95 -5.26 -9.64
N ARG A 77 8.08 -5.88 -10.45
CA ARG A 77 7.54 -5.26 -11.68
C ARG A 77 6.76 -3.99 -11.36
N MET A 78 5.93 -4.00 -10.32
CA MET A 78 5.19 -2.83 -9.87
C MET A 78 6.12 -1.70 -9.43
N ILE A 79 7.12 -1.98 -8.57
CA ILE A 79 8.09 -0.96 -8.13
C ILE A 79 8.83 -0.38 -9.35
N ARG A 80 9.25 -1.22 -10.30
CA ARG A 80 9.92 -0.74 -11.53
C ARG A 80 9.04 0.24 -12.31
N LEU A 81 7.76 -0.07 -12.48
CA LEU A 81 6.81 0.81 -13.17
C LEU A 81 6.55 2.10 -12.38
N LEU A 82 6.49 2.05 -11.05
CA LEU A 82 6.38 3.24 -10.20
C LEU A 82 7.60 4.17 -10.37
N LEU A 83 8.81 3.62 -10.39
CA LEU A 83 10.03 4.40 -10.65
C LEU A 83 9.99 5.07 -12.02
N GLN A 84 9.54 4.35 -13.06
CA GLN A 84 9.36 4.90 -14.40
C GLN A 84 8.31 6.02 -14.43
N ARG A 85 7.13 5.80 -13.82
CA ARG A 85 6.06 6.82 -13.71
C ARG A 85 6.47 8.03 -12.89
N ALA A 86 7.39 7.88 -11.92
CA ALA A 86 8.00 8.98 -11.19
C ALA A 86 9.00 9.81 -12.04
N GLY A 87 9.17 9.46 -13.32
CA GLY A 87 9.98 10.16 -14.31
C GLY A 87 11.47 9.80 -14.24
N LEU A 88 11.81 8.59 -13.79
CA LEU A 88 13.17 8.06 -13.82
C LEU A 88 13.41 7.28 -15.11
N SER A 89 14.53 7.58 -15.78
CA SER A 89 14.99 6.77 -16.90
C SER A 89 15.63 5.46 -16.41
N ARG A 90 15.77 4.47 -17.30
CA ARG A 90 16.39 3.16 -16.98
C ARG A 90 17.85 3.27 -16.51
N PHE A 91 18.51 4.40 -16.76
CA PHE A 91 19.90 4.64 -16.35
C PHE A 91 20.01 5.35 -14.99
N GLN A 92 18.90 5.86 -14.46
CA GLN A 92 18.87 6.52 -13.16
C GLN A 92 18.55 5.51 -12.07
N ARG A 93 19.43 5.40 -11.08
CA ARG A 93 19.24 4.50 -9.94
C ARG A 93 19.03 5.30 -8.64
N PRO A 94 17.79 5.52 -8.19
CA PRO A 94 17.48 6.36 -7.03
C PRO A 94 17.85 5.70 -5.71
N ARG A 95 17.89 6.47 -4.63
CA ARG A 95 17.76 5.94 -3.27
C ARG A 95 16.29 5.94 -2.90
N VAL A 96 15.82 4.86 -2.30
CA VAL A 96 14.41 4.67 -1.99
C VAL A 96 14.23 4.39 -0.51
N LEU A 97 13.33 5.14 0.12
CA LEU A 97 12.77 4.84 1.44
C LEU A 97 11.40 4.17 1.24
N ILE A 98 11.15 3.01 1.84
CA ILE A 98 9.87 2.30 1.70
C ILE A 98 9.19 2.16 3.07
N CYS A 99 7.93 2.58 3.16
CA CYS A 99 7.11 2.33 4.34
C CYS A 99 6.72 0.84 4.39
N VAL A 100 6.89 0.21 5.55
CA VAL A 100 6.50 -1.18 5.79
C VAL A 100 5.69 -1.29 7.08
N PRO A 101 4.77 -2.25 7.18
CA PRO A 101 4.06 -2.51 8.44
C PRO A 101 5.06 -2.76 9.55
N SER A 102 4.73 -2.35 10.75
CA SER A 102 5.58 -2.56 11.93
C SER A 102 5.71 -4.04 12.29
N ALA A 103 4.66 -4.83 12.02
CA ALA A 103 4.64 -6.28 12.24
C ALA A 103 5.28 -7.12 11.11
N ILE A 104 6.04 -6.49 10.21
CA ILE A 104 6.74 -7.18 9.12
C ILE A 104 7.83 -8.12 9.67
N THR A 105 7.94 -9.32 9.10
CA THR A 105 8.99 -10.29 9.43
C THR A 105 10.33 -9.94 8.76
N GLU A 106 11.44 -10.46 9.27
CA GLU A 106 12.76 -10.26 8.65
C GLU A 106 12.85 -10.79 7.21
N VAL A 107 12.12 -11.86 6.90
CA VAL A 107 12.04 -12.42 5.53
C VAL A 107 11.33 -11.45 4.59
N GLU A 108 10.20 -10.89 5.02
CA GLU A 108 9.45 -9.89 4.25
C GLU A 108 10.25 -8.58 4.10
N ARG A 109 10.94 -8.10 5.15
CA ARG A 109 11.83 -6.91 5.07
C ARG A 109 12.90 -7.10 4.00
N ARG A 110 13.53 -8.28 3.96
CA ARG A 110 14.53 -8.61 2.94
C ARG A 110 13.92 -8.66 1.54
N ALA A 111 12.73 -9.27 1.41
CA ALA A 111 12.01 -9.33 0.14
C ALA A 111 11.68 -7.94 -0.41
N VAL A 112 11.20 -7.01 0.42
CA VAL A 112 10.92 -5.62 0.00
C VAL A 112 12.20 -4.92 -0.49
N LYS A 113 13.29 -5.01 0.27
CA LYS A 113 14.58 -4.41 -0.12
C LYS A 113 15.10 -4.98 -1.43
N GLU A 114 15.02 -6.30 -1.60
CA GLU A 114 15.50 -6.96 -2.81
C GLU A 114 14.63 -6.63 -4.03
N ALA A 115 13.30 -6.59 -3.87
CA ALA A 115 12.39 -6.17 -4.92
C ALA A 115 12.69 -4.73 -5.40
N ALA A 116 12.94 -3.81 -4.47
CA ALA A 116 13.30 -2.43 -4.79
C ALA A 116 14.67 -2.33 -5.50
N ARG A 117 15.66 -3.08 -5.04
CA ARG A 117 16.99 -3.15 -5.67
C ARG A 117 16.91 -3.69 -7.10
N GLN A 118 16.19 -4.80 -7.31
CA GLN A 118 15.98 -5.39 -8.63
C GLN A 118 15.09 -4.52 -9.55
N ALA A 119 14.23 -3.69 -8.97
CA ALA A 119 13.44 -2.71 -9.70
C ALA A 119 14.29 -1.54 -10.23
N GLY A 120 15.47 -1.28 -9.64
CA GLY A 120 16.43 -0.28 -10.11
C GLY A 120 16.94 0.69 -9.03
N ALA A 121 16.58 0.51 -7.77
CA ALA A 121 17.11 1.33 -6.67
C ALA A 121 18.60 1.04 -6.41
N THR A 122 19.39 2.08 -6.13
CA THR A 122 20.78 1.95 -5.68
C THR A 122 20.85 1.54 -4.21
N GLU A 123 20.02 2.17 -3.38
CA GLU A 123 19.93 1.93 -1.94
C GLU A 123 18.46 1.86 -1.55
N THR A 124 18.12 0.96 -0.63
CA THR A 124 16.77 0.83 -0.09
C THR A 124 16.80 0.81 1.43
N GLN A 125 16.14 1.80 2.03
CA GLN A 125 15.89 1.88 3.45
C GLN A 125 14.41 1.63 3.72
N LEU A 126 14.09 1.13 4.92
CA LEU A 126 12.72 0.88 5.35
C LEU A 126 12.40 1.76 6.54
N ILE A 127 11.14 2.18 6.64
CA ILE A 127 10.59 2.89 7.81
C ILE A 127 9.27 2.24 8.19
N GLU A 128 9.01 2.13 9.49
CA GLU A 128 7.74 1.64 10.01
C GLU A 128 6.59 2.60 9.67
N GLN A 129 5.48 2.07 9.17
CA GLN A 129 4.28 2.85 8.82
C GLN A 129 3.79 3.81 9.92
N PRO A 130 3.58 3.41 11.18
CA PRO A 130 3.13 4.34 12.22
C PRO A 130 4.17 5.42 12.55
N MET A 131 5.46 5.15 12.36
CA MET A 131 6.50 6.18 12.48
C MET A 131 6.38 7.20 11.35
N ALA A 132 6.24 6.73 10.11
CA ALA A 132 6.03 7.60 8.95
C ALA A 132 4.73 8.41 9.08
N ALA A 133 3.66 7.80 9.55
CA ALA A 133 2.37 8.44 9.81
C ALA A 133 2.49 9.51 10.91
N ALA A 134 3.19 9.22 12.01
CA ALA A 134 3.42 10.19 13.08
C ALA A 134 4.20 11.43 12.60
N ILE A 135 5.25 11.20 11.80
CA ILE A 135 6.03 12.27 11.17
C ILE A 135 5.14 13.08 10.21
N GLY A 136 4.36 12.40 9.38
CA GLY A 136 3.43 13.02 8.42
C GLY A 136 2.33 13.84 9.09
N ALA A 137 1.89 13.43 10.28
CA ALA A 137 0.91 14.15 11.10
C ALA A 137 1.51 15.32 11.91
N GLY A 138 2.83 15.53 11.85
CA GLY A 138 3.50 16.61 12.59
C GLY A 138 3.58 16.38 14.09
N LEU A 139 3.49 15.12 14.55
CA LEU A 139 3.58 14.80 15.97
C LEU A 139 5.01 15.02 16.49
N PRO A 140 5.18 15.53 17.73
CA PRO A 140 6.49 15.77 18.34
C PRO A 140 7.13 14.47 18.84
N ILE A 141 7.41 13.55 17.91
CA ILE A 141 7.87 12.19 18.22
C ILE A 141 9.24 12.12 18.92
N HIS A 142 10.05 13.18 18.81
CA HIS A 142 11.39 13.26 19.40
C HIS A 142 11.39 13.77 20.85
N GLU A 143 10.25 14.26 21.34
CA GLU A 143 10.11 14.72 22.72
C GLU A 143 9.91 13.52 23.67
N PRO A 144 10.23 13.67 24.97
CA PRO A 144 9.94 12.67 26.01
C PRO A 144 8.43 12.66 26.35
N ARG A 145 7.57 12.50 25.35
CA ARG A 145 6.11 12.48 25.46
C ARG A 145 5.56 11.34 24.60
N GLY A 146 4.57 10.62 25.12
CA GLY A 146 3.93 9.52 24.39
C GLY A 146 2.99 10.05 23.32
N ASN A 147 3.25 9.65 22.07
CA ASN A 147 2.40 9.93 20.91
C ASN A 147 1.75 8.63 20.46
N MET A 148 0.43 8.49 20.62
CA MET A 148 -0.30 7.33 20.11
C MET A 148 -0.78 7.60 18.69
N VAL A 149 -0.47 6.70 17.77
CA VAL A 149 -0.95 6.70 16.39
C VAL A 149 -1.75 5.43 16.15
N VAL A 150 -2.91 5.58 15.51
CA VAL A 150 -3.74 4.48 15.01
C VAL A 150 -3.83 4.65 13.50
N ASP A 151 -3.19 3.76 12.76
CA ASP A 151 -3.16 3.74 11.29
C ASP A 151 -4.05 2.59 10.79
N ILE A 152 -5.15 2.93 10.13
CA ILE A 152 -6.11 1.98 9.56
C ILE A 152 -5.89 1.95 8.04
N GLY A 153 -5.14 0.96 7.58
CA GLY A 153 -4.85 0.74 6.17
C GLY A 153 -5.83 -0.19 5.47
N GLY A 154 -5.45 -0.61 4.27
CA GLY A 154 -6.27 -1.52 3.45
C GLY A 154 -6.45 -2.92 4.03
N GLY A 155 -5.37 -3.52 4.53
CA GLY A 155 -5.37 -4.90 5.05
C GLY A 155 -4.91 -5.05 6.50
N THR A 156 -4.50 -3.96 7.13
CA THR A 156 -3.97 -3.96 8.51
C THR A 156 -4.39 -2.69 9.23
N THR A 157 -4.53 -2.80 10.54
CA THR A 157 -4.63 -1.68 11.46
C THR A 157 -3.46 -1.77 12.43
N GLU A 158 -2.67 -0.72 12.52
CA GLU A 158 -1.53 -0.63 13.41
C GLU A 158 -1.75 0.47 14.45
N THR A 159 -1.45 0.16 15.71
CA THR A 159 -1.45 1.12 16.82
C THR A 159 -0.05 1.15 17.41
N ALA A 160 0.54 2.34 17.49
CA ALA A 160 1.87 2.52 18.07
C ALA A 160 1.88 3.67 19.07
N VAL A 161 2.66 3.52 20.13
CA VAL A 161 3.03 4.60 21.05
C VAL A 161 4.48 4.95 20.80
N ILE A 162 4.76 6.21 20.46
CA ILE A 162 6.07 6.73 20.07
C ILE A 162 6.54 7.78 21.07
N SER A 163 7.81 7.71 21.49
CA SER A 163 8.46 8.70 22.35
C SER A 163 9.97 8.70 22.06
N LEU A 164 10.63 9.85 22.15
CA LEU A 164 12.08 9.99 21.91
C LEU A 164 12.56 9.36 20.59
N GLY A 165 11.73 9.42 19.54
CA GLY A 165 12.01 8.89 18.21
C GLY A 165 11.90 7.37 18.09
N GLY A 166 11.48 6.67 19.16
CA GLY A 166 11.34 5.21 19.20
C GLY A 166 9.89 4.77 19.41
N ILE A 167 9.54 3.62 18.82
CA ILE A 167 8.28 2.93 19.13
C ILE A 167 8.44 2.23 20.49
N VAL A 168 7.63 2.63 21.47
CA VAL A 168 7.63 2.11 22.84
C VAL A 168 6.67 0.92 22.98
N ALA A 169 5.51 1.00 22.32
CA ALA A 169 4.53 -0.06 22.29
C ALA A 169 3.92 -0.15 20.89
N LEU A 170 3.59 -1.36 20.46
CA LEU A 170 3.05 -1.64 19.14
C LEU A 170 2.04 -2.77 19.22
N GLN A 171 0.91 -2.59 18.54
CA GLN A 171 -0.04 -3.64 18.24
C GLN A 171 -0.46 -3.53 16.79
N ALA A 172 -0.44 -4.65 16.06
CA ALA A 172 -0.92 -4.71 14.69
C ALA A 172 -1.93 -5.85 14.58
N ILE A 173 -3.04 -5.59 13.90
CA ILE A 173 -4.04 -6.60 13.56
C ILE A 173 -4.25 -6.62 12.05
N ARG A 174 -4.50 -7.82 11.51
CA ARG A 174 -4.74 -8.04 10.08
C ARG A 174 -6.21 -7.80 9.71
N VAL A 175 -6.69 -6.62 10.11
CA VAL A 175 -8.02 -6.10 9.82
C VAL A 175 -7.85 -4.70 9.29
N GLY A 176 -8.42 -4.41 8.12
CA GLY A 176 -8.36 -3.10 7.49
C GLY A 176 -9.62 -2.77 6.72
N SER A 177 -9.53 -1.79 5.81
CA SER A 177 -10.69 -1.35 5.03
C SER A 177 -11.30 -2.45 4.14
N PHE A 178 -10.50 -3.41 3.67
CA PHE A 178 -11.00 -4.52 2.85
C PHE A 178 -11.88 -5.49 3.64
N ASP A 179 -11.65 -5.65 4.93
CA ASP A 179 -12.53 -6.46 5.79
C ASP A 179 -13.89 -5.77 5.98
N ILE A 180 -13.89 -4.43 6.02
CA ILE A 180 -15.12 -3.62 6.03
C ILE A 180 -15.87 -3.79 4.69
N ASP A 181 -15.15 -3.73 3.56
CA ASP A 181 -15.74 -3.94 2.23
C ASP A 181 -16.35 -5.34 2.12
N ASN A 182 -15.65 -6.37 2.58
CA ASN A 182 -16.15 -7.76 2.63
C ASN A 182 -17.38 -7.91 3.54
N ALA A 183 -17.41 -7.20 4.67
CA ALA A 183 -18.57 -7.18 5.57
C ALA A 183 -19.79 -6.56 4.90
N ILE A 184 -19.61 -5.47 4.14
CA ILE A 184 -20.66 -4.83 3.34
C ILE A 184 -21.18 -5.79 2.26
N GLN A 185 -20.29 -6.42 1.48
CA GLN A 185 -20.70 -7.43 0.48
C GLN A 185 -21.53 -8.55 1.10
N SER A 186 -21.05 -9.07 2.23
CA SER A 186 -21.70 -10.17 2.93
C SER A 186 -23.05 -9.76 3.49
N TYR A 187 -23.18 -8.55 4.02
CA TYR A 187 -24.44 -7.99 4.48
C TYR A 187 -25.44 -7.86 3.34
N VAL A 188 -25.06 -7.22 2.23
CA VAL A 188 -25.95 -7.02 1.06
C VAL A 188 -26.44 -8.36 0.50
N ARG A 189 -25.56 -9.36 0.42
CA ARG A 189 -25.93 -10.71 -0.04
C ARG A 189 -26.91 -11.40 0.88
N ARG A 190 -26.72 -11.31 2.21
CA ARG A 190 -27.60 -11.96 3.18
C ARG A 190 -28.96 -11.29 3.29
N GLU A 191 -28.99 -9.96 3.32
CA GLU A 191 -30.21 -9.19 3.56
C GLU A 191 -31.07 -9.07 2.30
N TYR A 192 -30.45 -8.86 1.14
CA TYR A 192 -31.16 -8.56 -0.11
C TYR A 192 -31.04 -9.65 -1.17
N GLY A 193 -30.24 -10.70 -0.94
CA GLY A 193 -29.99 -11.76 -1.93
C GLY A 193 -29.17 -11.31 -3.15
N ILE A 194 -28.53 -10.14 -3.08
CA ILE A 194 -27.79 -9.54 -4.20
C ILE A 194 -26.29 -9.69 -3.99
N ALA A 195 -25.58 -10.17 -5.00
CA ALA A 195 -24.12 -10.15 -5.01
C ALA A 195 -23.60 -8.82 -5.57
N ILE A 196 -22.73 -8.14 -4.81
CA ILE A 196 -22.02 -6.94 -5.26
C ILE A 196 -20.51 -7.18 -5.26
N GLY A 197 -19.79 -6.52 -6.16
CA GLY A 197 -18.33 -6.62 -6.25
C GLY A 197 -17.60 -5.73 -5.24
N GLU A 198 -16.27 -5.87 -5.18
CA GLU A 198 -15.39 -5.10 -4.28
C GLU A 198 -15.54 -3.59 -4.44
N ARG A 199 -15.49 -3.13 -5.68
CA ARG A 199 -15.62 -1.71 -5.99
C ARG A 199 -16.94 -1.11 -5.48
N THR A 200 -18.05 -1.81 -5.68
CA THR A 200 -19.36 -1.34 -5.20
C THR A 200 -19.42 -1.30 -3.68
N ALA A 201 -18.83 -2.28 -3.00
CA ALA A 201 -18.76 -2.28 -1.54
C ALA A 201 -17.91 -1.12 -0.99
N GLU A 202 -16.78 -0.83 -1.63
CA GLU A 202 -15.95 0.33 -1.27
C GLU A 202 -16.67 1.66 -1.55
N GLU A 203 -17.37 1.78 -2.68
CA GLU A 203 -18.20 2.95 -3.00
C GLU A 203 -19.28 3.17 -1.92
N ILE A 204 -19.93 2.11 -1.44
CA ILE A 204 -20.89 2.17 -0.32
C ILE A 204 -20.19 2.62 0.97
N LYS A 205 -19.06 2.00 1.33
CA LYS A 205 -18.27 2.36 2.52
C LYS A 205 -17.93 3.85 2.53
N LEU A 206 -17.46 4.39 1.41
CA LEU A 206 -17.08 5.80 1.29
C LEU A 206 -18.27 6.75 1.29
N ALA A 207 -19.40 6.34 0.69
CA ALA A 207 -20.57 7.21 0.56
C ALA A 207 -21.37 7.33 1.87
N ILE A 208 -21.53 6.23 2.62
CA ILE A 208 -22.45 6.18 3.77
C ILE A 208 -21.89 5.46 5.01
N GLY A 209 -20.64 4.98 4.98
CA GLY A 209 -20.03 4.31 6.13
C GLY A 209 -19.82 5.26 7.31
N SER A 210 -20.21 4.83 8.51
CA SER A 210 -19.97 5.57 9.75
C SER A 210 -19.81 4.61 10.94
N ALA A 211 -18.93 4.97 11.88
CA ALA A 211 -18.82 4.34 13.19
C ALA A 211 -19.39 5.22 14.32
N PHE A 212 -19.97 6.38 13.98
CA PHE A 212 -20.64 7.23 14.95
C PHE A 212 -21.97 6.59 15.37
N PRO A 213 -22.37 6.66 16.65
CA PRO A 213 -23.66 6.13 17.09
C PRO A 213 -24.81 6.73 16.27
N THR A 214 -25.65 5.87 15.70
CA THR A 214 -26.87 6.25 14.98
C THR A 214 -28.08 6.27 15.90
#